data_AF-A0A1I0QHT2-F1
#
_entry.id   AF-A0A1I0QHT2-F1
#
_cell.length_a   1.000
_cell.length_b   1.000
_cell.length_c   1.000
_cell.angle_alpha   90.00
_cell.angle_beta   90.00
_cell.angle_gamma   90.00
#
_symmetry.space_group_name_H-M   'P 1'
#
loop_
_entity.id
_entity.type
_entity.pdbx_description
1 polymer ?
#
loop_
_entity_poly.entity_id
_entity_poly.type
_entity_poly.pdbx_seq_one_letter_code
_entity_poly.pdbx_strand_id
1 'polypeptide(L)'
;MYVTIPTERVRPAILTSLKTSKGQSAETHLKAGAYLFFEGDPVEWLYQVKSGVLRLTRLLEDGRRQVIAFGYPGDIVGFPTDGLHHTDCDVLVDVCLEPYSKNALDGKTSHTELHQALLQAALREIGAMQDHFMMLGRKSAIEKVASFLCVLSERVGTELNGVTQVELPMCRSDIADFLGLTTETVSRTFTQLRKSGIITIDNIYTIIIQRPRALLCLSQGDRQ
;
A
#
# COMPACT_ATOMS: atom_id res chain seq x y z
N MET A 1 -3.04 1.63 2.60
CA MET A 1 -2.11 2.01 1.52
C MET A 1 -0.65 2.04 1.99
N TYR A 2 -0.36 2.62 3.15
CA TYR A 2 1.01 2.60 3.70
C TYR A 2 1.36 1.25 4.35
N VAL A 3 2.64 0.93 4.28
CA VAL A 3 3.21 -0.34 4.73
C VAL A 3 3.71 -0.15 6.18
N THR A 4 2.79 -0.20 7.15
CA THR A 4 3.14 -0.15 8.59
C THR A 4 2.45 -1.25 9.38
N ILE A 5 3.14 -1.79 10.39
CA ILE A 5 2.61 -2.81 11.30
C ILE A 5 1.86 -2.02 12.36
N PRO A 6 0.53 -2.18 12.52
CA PRO A 6 -0.19 -1.52 13.59
C PRO A 6 0.36 -1.99 14.94
N THR A 7 0.69 -1.05 15.84
CA THR A 7 1.03 -1.38 17.24
C THR A 7 -0.18 -1.98 17.98
N GLU A 8 -1.40 -1.76 17.48
CA GLU A 8 -2.63 -2.37 17.94
C GLU A 8 -3.30 -3.13 16.79
N ARG A 9 -3.63 -4.41 17.01
CA ARG A 9 -4.37 -5.25 16.04
C ARG A 9 -5.74 -4.65 15.74
N VAL A 10 -5.82 -3.74 14.77
CA VAL A 10 -7.08 -3.25 14.22
C VAL A 10 -7.30 -3.97 12.89
N ARG A 11 -8.30 -4.88 12.87
CA ARG A 11 -8.76 -5.50 11.62
C ARG A 11 -9.18 -4.41 10.64
N PRO A 12 -8.83 -4.50 9.35
CA PRO A 12 -9.32 -3.54 8.36
C PRO A 12 -10.85 -3.56 8.38
N ALA A 13 -11.47 -2.37 8.44
CA ALA A 13 -12.88 -2.23 8.16
C ALA A 13 -13.07 -2.54 6.67
N ILE A 14 -13.35 -3.81 6.35
CA ILE A 14 -13.80 -4.20 5.02
C ILE A 14 -15.12 -3.49 4.81
N LEU A 15 -15.15 -2.50 3.90
CA LEU A 15 -16.41 -1.98 3.38
C LEU A 15 -17.05 -3.11 2.57
N THR A 16 -17.74 -3.96 3.31
CA THR A 16 -18.47 -5.10 2.77
C THR A 16 -19.65 -4.50 2.05
N SER A 17 -19.51 -4.32 0.73
CA SER A 17 -20.55 -3.88 -0.21
C SER A 17 -21.69 -3.10 0.46
N LEU A 18 -21.36 -1.91 1.00
CA LEU A 18 -22.38 -0.99 1.48
C LEU A 18 -23.29 -0.73 0.28
N LYS A 19 -24.50 -1.28 0.32
CA LYS A 19 -25.45 -1.26 -0.80
C LYS A 19 -25.63 0.19 -1.21
N THR A 20 -25.01 0.57 -2.31
CA THR A 20 -25.21 1.86 -2.96
C THR A 20 -26.68 1.94 -3.34
N SER A 21 -27.43 2.79 -2.63
CA SER A 21 -28.79 3.12 -3.01
C SER A 21 -28.74 3.83 -4.37
N LYS A 22 -29.19 3.12 -5.42
CA LYS A 22 -29.53 3.61 -6.77
C LYS A 22 -28.58 4.66 -7.35
N GLY A 23 -27.50 4.14 -7.94
CA GLY A 23 -26.58 4.87 -8.81
C GLY A 23 -25.32 4.06 -9.01
N GLN A 24 -25.42 2.85 -9.59
CA GLN A 24 -24.27 2.01 -9.91
C GLN A 24 -23.39 2.77 -10.91
N SER A 25 -22.33 3.41 -10.44
CA SER A 25 -21.19 3.66 -11.30
C SER A 25 -20.51 2.30 -11.47
N ALA A 26 -20.38 1.85 -12.72
CA ALA A 26 -19.84 0.53 -13.04
C ALA A 26 -18.42 0.38 -12.48
N GLU A 27 -18.04 -0.84 -12.11
CA GLU A 27 -16.67 -1.14 -11.70
C GLU A 27 -15.68 -0.63 -12.77
N THR A 28 -14.59 -0.03 -12.32
CA THR A 28 -13.51 0.44 -13.20
C THR A 28 -12.45 -0.65 -13.27
N HIS A 29 -12.21 -1.16 -14.49
CA HIS A 29 -11.22 -2.19 -14.76
C HIS A 29 -10.06 -1.59 -15.56
N LEU A 30 -8.84 -1.75 -15.08
CA LEU A 30 -7.64 -1.23 -15.75
C LEU A 30 -6.56 -2.32 -15.83
N LYS A 31 -5.79 -2.30 -16.92
CA LYS A 31 -4.67 -3.21 -17.14
C LYS A 31 -3.38 -2.69 -16.54
N ALA A 32 -2.47 -3.58 -16.18
CA ALA A 32 -1.12 -3.22 -15.76
C ALA A 32 -0.44 -2.28 -16.78
N GLY A 33 0.21 -1.23 -16.27
CA GLY A 33 0.81 -0.16 -17.06
C GLY A 33 -0.12 1.01 -17.42
N ALA A 34 -1.43 0.89 -17.16
CA ALA A 34 -2.36 2.02 -17.30
C ALA A 34 -2.27 2.97 -16.11
N TYR A 35 -2.66 4.23 -16.32
CA TYR A 35 -2.85 5.23 -15.28
C TYR A 35 -4.33 5.35 -14.91
N LEU A 36 -4.62 5.48 -13.62
CA LEU A 36 -5.95 5.77 -13.09
C LEU A 36 -6.23 7.28 -13.08
N PHE A 37 -5.26 8.07 -12.63
CA PHE A 37 -5.29 9.54 -12.63
C PHE A 37 -3.86 10.08 -12.53
N PHE A 38 -3.68 11.36 -12.86
CA PHE A 38 -2.41 12.07 -12.74
C PHE A 38 -2.44 13.12 -11.63
N GLU A 39 -1.26 13.51 -11.18
CA GLU A 39 -1.06 14.66 -10.31
C GLU A 39 -1.69 15.92 -10.92
N GLY A 40 -2.49 16.62 -10.11
CA GLY A 40 -3.13 17.89 -10.51
C GLY A 40 -4.46 17.72 -11.25
N ASP A 41 -4.86 16.50 -11.61
CA ASP A 41 -6.19 16.25 -12.16
C ASP A 41 -7.28 16.57 -11.12
N PRO A 42 -8.44 17.13 -11.53
CA PRO A 42 -9.58 17.28 -10.64
C PRO A 42 -10.09 15.94 -10.14
N VAL A 43 -10.33 15.83 -8.84
CA VAL A 43 -10.92 14.62 -8.26
C VAL A 43 -12.44 14.64 -8.48
N GLU A 44 -12.98 13.63 -9.14
CA GLU A 44 -14.42 13.37 -9.22
C GLU A 44 -14.83 12.10 -8.47
N TRP A 45 -13.90 11.15 -8.36
CA TRP A 45 -14.12 9.84 -7.77
C TRP A 45 -12.97 9.43 -6.87
N LEU A 46 -13.31 8.75 -5.77
CA LEU A 46 -12.40 7.92 -4.99
C LEU A 46 -12.60 6.48 -5.40
N TYR A 47 -11.58 5.63 -5.25
CA TYR A 47 -11.65 4.26 -5.73
C TYR A 47 -11.25 3.29 -4.62
N GLN A 48 -12.15 2.36 -4.27
CA GLN A 48 -11.76 1.21 -3.46
C GLN A 48 -11.17 0.12 -4.36
N VAL A 49 -10.00 -0.37 -4.00
CA VAL A 49 -9.36 -1.49 -4.69
C VAL A 49 -10.09 -2.78 -4.31
N LYS A 50 -10.68 -3.46 -5.29
CA LYS A 50 -11.33 -4.78 -5.10
C LYS A 50 -10.36 -5.92 -5.40
N SER A 51 -9.53 -5.75 -6.43
CA SER A 51 -8.43 -6.65 -6.79
C SER A 51 -7.31 -5.88 -7.50
N GLY A 52 -6.15 -6.51 -7.64
CA GLY A 52 -4.97 -5.92 -8.28
C GLY A 52 -4.14 -5.05 -7.33
N VAL A 53 -3.18 -4.32 -7.90
CA VAL A 53 -2.25 -3.47 -7.15
C VAL A 53 -2.00 -2.16 -7.88
N LEU A 54 -2.14 -1.06 -7.16
CA LEU A 54 -1.83 0.30 -7.62
C LEU A 54 -0.53 0.79 -7.01
N ARG A 55 0.15 1.69 -7.70
CA ARG A 55 1.30 2.44 -7.19
C ARG A 55 0.98 3.93 -7.27
N LEU A 56 1.19 4.64 -6.16
CA LEU A 56 1.03 6.09 -6.09
C LEU A 56 2.41 6.73 -6.07
N THR A 57 2.66 7.67 -6.98
CA THR A 57 3.96 8.31 -7.13
C THR A 57 3.86 9.83 -7.18
N ARG A 58 4.96 10.47 -6.81
CA ARG A 58 5.22 11.90 -7.02
C ARG A 58 6.51 12.07 -7.82
N LEU A 59 6.52 13.09 -8.66
CA LEU A 59 7.75 13.62 -9.24
C LEU A 59 8.15 14.86 -8.45
N LEU A 60 9.41 14.89 -8.02
CA LEU A 60 10.05 16.05 -7.42
C LEU A 60 10.44 17.03 -8.54
N GLU A 61 10.63 18.31 -8.19
CA GLU A 61 11.02 19.37 -9.13
C GLU A 61 12.33 19.07 -9.87
N ASP A 62 13.22 18.29 -9.26
CA ASP A 62 14.48 17.84 -9.83
C ASP A 62 14.37 16.57 -10.70
N GLY A 63 13.14 16.11 -10.96
CA GLY A 63 12.84 14.94 -11.77
C GLY A 63 12.99 13.61 -11.04
N ARG A 64 13.38 13.59 -9.77
CA ARG A 64 13.38 12.36 -8.97
C ARG A 64 11.95 11.89 -8.74
N ARG A 65 11.74 10.58 -8.79
CA ARG A 65 10.47 9.96 -8.48
C ARG A 65 10.47 9.47 -7.03
N GLN A 66 9.35 9.64 -6.35
CA GLN A 66 9.08 9.07 -5.03
C GLN A 66 7.83 8.21 -5.10
N VAL A 67 7.92 6.96 -4.66
CA VAL A 67 6.74 6.14 -4.41
C VAL A 67 6.18 6.52 -3.05
N ILE A 68 4.93 6.97 -3.04
CA ILE A 68 4.23 7.41 -1.83
C ILE A 68 3.59 6.21 -1.15
N ALA A 69 2.92 5.35 -1.92
CA ALA A 69 2.21 4.20 -1.38
C ALA A 69 1.91 3.13 -2.44
N PHE A 70 1.48 1.95 -1.98
CA PHE A 70 0.95 0.88 -2.80
C PHE A 70 -0.50 0.58 -2.40
N GLY A 71 -1.42 0.67 -3.36
CA GLY A 71 -2.84 0.37 -3.17
C GLY A 71 -3.10 -1.12 -3.34
N TYR A 72 -3.55 -1.77 -2.28
CA TYR A 72 -3.93 -3.20 -2.26
C TYR A 72 -5.42 -3.37 -2.01
N PRO A 73 -5.99 -4.58 -2.23
CA PRO A 73 -7.41 -4.82 -1.98
C PRO A 73 -7.88 -4.35 -0.60
N GLY A 74 -8.99 -3.61 -0.58
CA GLY A 74 -9.54 -2.96 0.61
C GLY A 74 -9.06 -1.53 0.84
N ASP A 75 -7.97 -1.09 0.21
CA ASP A 75 -7.53 0.31 0.25
C ASP A 75 -8.45 1.20 -0.56
N ILE A 76 -8.53 2.48 -0.16
CA ILE A 76 -9.19 3.54 -0.91
C ILE A 76 -8.11 4.50 -1.41
N VAL A 77 -8.17 4.84 -2.69
CA VAL A 77 -7.23 5.75 -3.36
C VAL A 77 -7.97 6.95 -3.94
N GLY A 78 -7.23 8.03 -4.21
CA GLY A 78 -7.79 9.24 -4.83
C GLY A 78 -8.41 10.24 -3.85
N PHE A 79 -8.01 10.22 -2.58
CA PHE A 79 -8.41 11.27 -1.64
C PHE A 79 -7.93 12.65 -2.15
N PRO A 80 -8.82 13.65 -2.24
CA PRO A 80 -8.48 14.96 -2.77
C PRO A 80 -7.66 15.79 -1.78
N THR A 81 -6.73 16.58 -2.31
CA THR A 81 -6.14 17.74 -1.62
C THR A 81 -6.57 18.99 -2.39
N ASP A 82 -7.35 19.87 -1.76
CA ASP A 82 -7.95 21.05 -2.39
C ASP A 82 -8.70 20.75 -3.70
N GLY A 83 -9.34 19.58 -3.77
CA GLY A 83 -10.12 19.13 -4.93
C GLY A 83 -9.29 18.51 -6.06
N LEU A 84 -7.97 18.40 -5.91
CA LEU A 84 -7.06 17.85 -6.91
C LEU A 84 -6.38 16.55 -6.42
N HIS A 85 -5.96 15.72 -7.37
CA HIS A 85 -5.16 14.53 -7.09
C HIS A 85 -3.75 14.91 -6.63
N HIS A 86 -3.40 14.48 -5.42
CA HIS A 86 -2.07 14.66 -4.85
C HIS A 86 -1.12 13.49 -5.18
N THR A 87 -1.31 12.71 -6.25
CA THR A 87 -0.28 11.77 -6.78
C THR A 87 -0.64 11.41 -8.22
N ASP A 88 0.34 10.92 -8.97
CA ASP A 88 0.05 10.01 -10.07
C ASP A 88 -0.33 8.63 -9.50
N CYS A 89 -1.24 7.92 -10.17
CA CYS A 89 -1.62 6.57 -9.78
C CYS A 89 -1.60 5.64 -11.00
N ASP A 90 -0.72 4.65 -10.98
CA ASP A 90 -0.56 3.66 -12.05
C ASP A 90 -0.82 2.22 -11.57
N VAL A 91 -1.15 1.35 -12.51
CA VAL A 91 -1.55 -0.03 -12.25
C VAL A 91 -0.34 -0.96 -12.38
N LEU A 92 0.05 -1.62 -11.28
CA LEU A 92 1.12 -2.63 -11.28
C LEU A 92 0.61 -4.02 -11.67
N VAL A 93 -0.62 -4.35 -11.25
CA VAL A 93 -1.31 -5.61 -11.55
C VAL A 93 -2.75 -5.25 -11.91
N ASP A 94 -3.29 -5.84 -12.98
CA ASP A 94 -4.67 -5.63 -13.44
C ASP A 94 -5.64 -5.44 -12.25
N VAL A 95 -6.34 -4.31 -12.24
CA VAL A 95 -7.20 -3.90 -11.13
C VAL A 95 -8.68 -3.96 -11.49
N CYS A 96 -9.48 -4.29 -10.49
CA CYS A 96 -10.89 -3.93 -10.43
C CYS A 96 -11.09 -2.95 -9.27
N LEU A 97 -11.74 -1.82 -9.57
CA LEU A 97 -11.96 -0.72 -8.64
C LEU A 97 -13.46 -0.40 -8.51
N GLU A 98 -13.89 -0.12 -7.29
CA GLU A 98 -15.23 0.39 -7.00
C GLU A 98 -15.18 1.91 -6.80
N PRO A 99 -15.78 2.71 -7.71
CA PRO A 99 -15.76 4.16 -7.61
C PRO A 99 -16.82 4.71 -6.63
N TYR A 100 -16.43 5.68 -5.82
CA TYR A 100 -17.28 6.49 -4.94
C TYR A 100 -17.19 7.96 -5.34
N SER A 101 -18.32 8.63 -5.54
CA SER A 101 -18.33 10.05 -5.87
C SER A 101 -17.67 10.86 -4.75
N LYS A 102 -16.86 11.87 -5.11
CA LYS A 102 -16.27 12.80 -4.12
C LYS A 102 -17.31 13.43 -3.19
N ASN A 103 -18.55 13.59 -3.65
CA ASN A 103 -19.65 14.17 -2.87
C ASN A 103 -20.00 13.32 -1.63
N ALA A 104 -19.58 12.05 -1.58
CA ALA A 104 -19.69 11.21 -0.39
C ALA A 104 -18.81 11.73 0.78
N LEU A 105 -17.83 12.58 0.50
CA LEU A 105 -17.00 13.24 1.52
C LEU A 105 -17.72 14.41 2.21
N ASP A 106 -18.72 15.02 1.60
CA ASP A 106 -19.34 16.26 2.11
C ASP A 106 -20.24 16.04 3.33
N GLY A 107 -20.57 14.79 3.67
CA GLY A 107 -21.39 14.43 4.84
C GLY A 107 -22.84 14.93 4.81
N LYS A 108 -23.25 15.62 3.74
CA LYS A 108 -24.53 16.34 3.61
C LYS A 108 -25.67 15.54 2.93
N THR A 109 -25.54 14.22 2.76
CA THR A 109 -26.48 13.39 1.96
C THR A 109 -26.78 12.01 2.56
N SER A 110 -27.71 11.27 1.92
CA SER A 110 -28.27 9.93 2.22
C SER A 110 -27.26 8.76 2.35
N HIS A 111 -25.98 9.05 2.54
CA HIS A 111 -24.87 8.10 2.54
C HIS A 111 -23.98 8.25 3.80
N THR A 112 -24.59 8.49 4.96
CA THR A 112 -23.87 8.66 6.25
C THR A 112 -22.89 7.52 6.53
N GLU A 113 -23.27 6.28 6.22
CA GLU A 113 -22.41 5.11 6.40
C GLU A 113 -21.16 5.16 5.51
N LEU A 114 -21.32 5.55 4.23
CA LEU A 114 -20.20 5.70 3.30
C LEU A 114 -19.30 6.87 3.70
N HIS A 115 -19.88 7.99 4.14
CA HIS A 115 -19.10 9.12 4.65
C HIS A 115 -18.24 8.72 5.86
N GLN A 116 -18.83 8.03 6.84
CA GLN A 116 -18.09 7.52 8.01
C GLN A 116 -17.00 6.53 7.61
N ALA A 117 -17.30 5.64 6.68
CA ALA A 117 -16.34 4.69 6.11
C ALA A 117 -15.13 5.38 5.46
N LEU A 118 -15.38 6.39 4.61
CA LEU A 118 -14.34 7.18 3.95
C LEU A 118 -13.52 7.98 4.96
N LEU A 119 -14.17 8.60 5.95
CA LEU A 119 -13.49 9.33 7.02
C LEU A 119 -12.57 8.40 7.83
N GLN A 120 -13.06 7.21 8.22
CA GLN A 120 -12.23 6.23 8.91
C GLN A 120 -11.07 5.73 8.05
N ALA A 121 -11.27 5.58 6.74
CA ALA A 121 -10.19 5.22 5.82
C ALA A 121 -9.12 6.30 5.77
N ALA A 122 -9.50 7.58 5.65
CA ALA A 122 -8.58 8.72 5.68
C ALA A 122 -7.82 8.82 7.02
N LEU A 123 -8.50 8.64 8.15
CA LEU A 123 -7.85 8.66 9.48
C LEU A 123 -6.83 7.52 9.64
N ARG A 124 -7.15 6.31 9.15
CA ARG A 124 -6.18 5.20 9.10
C ARG A 124 -4.99 5.54 8.22
N GLU A 125 -5.23 6.20 7.10
CA GLU A 125 -4.18 6.62 6.18
C GLU A 125 -3.20 7.60 6.84
N ILE A 126 -3.72 8.60 7.57
CA ILE A 126 -2.89 9.54 8.35
C ILE A 126 -2.02 8.82 9.38
N GLY A 127 -2.59 7.88 10.15
CA GLY A 127 -1.82 7.11 11.13
C GLY A 127 -0.70 6.30 10.47
N ALA A 128 -1.02 5.64 9.36
CA ALA A 128 -0.04 4.84 8.63
C ALA A 128 1.05 5.71 7.95
N MET A 129 0.76 6.95 7.57
CA MET A 129 1.77 7.94 7.13
C MET A 129 2.72 8.32 8.26
N GLN A 130 2.21 8.54 9.47
CA GLN A 130 3.03 8.88 10.65
C GLN A 130 4.00 7.75 10.98
N ASP A 131 3.51 6.50 11.01
CA ASP A 131 4.34 5.31 11.20
C ASP A 131 5.40 5.17 10.09
N HIS A 132 5.04 5.49 8.83
CA HIS A 132 5.97 5.44 7.71
C HIS A 132 7.09 6.49 7.87
N PHE A 133 6.76 7.73 8.27
CA PHE A 133 7.78 8.74 8.59
C PHE A 133 8.73 8.31 9.71
N MET A 134 8.20 7.68 10.76
CA MET A 134 9.03 7.11 11.82
C MET A 134 9.97 6.02 11.31
N MET A 135 9.47 5.12 10.45
CA MET A 135 10.28 4.11 9.78
C MET A 135 11.39 4.75 8.94
N LEU A 136 11.08 5.76 8.13
CA LEU A 136 12.05 6.44 7.27
C LEU A 136 13.15 7.15 8.07
N GLY A 137 12.80 7.81 9.17
CA GLY A 137 13.72 8.67 9.92
C GLY A 137 14.55 7.96 10.99
N ARG A 138 14.13 6.79 11.48
CA ARG A 138 14.80 6.12 12.61
C ARG A 138 15.30 4.72 12.34
N LYS A 139 14.74 3.99 11.37
CA LYS A 139 15.12 2.59 11.13
C LYS A 139 16.32 2.46 10.20
N SER A 140 17.17 1.47 10.48
CA SER A 140 18.25 1.06 9.59
C SER A 140 17.71 0.42 8.30
N ALA A 141 18.54 0.27 7.27
CA ALA A 141 18.09 -0.31 5.99
C ALA A 141 17.50 -1.73 6.13
N ILE A 142 18.10 -2.57 6.99
CA ILE A 142 17.59 -3.92 7.27
C ILE A 142 16.25 -3.88 8.01
N GLU A 143 16.11 -2.99 9.00
CA GLU A 143 14.87 -2.78 9.74
C GLU A 143 13.74 -2.25 8.85
N LYS A 144 14.04 -1.33 7.92
CA LYS A 144 13.08 -0.80 6.93
C LYS A 144 12.54 -1.90 6.02
N VAL A 145 13.44 -2.68 5.41
CA VAL A 145 13.02 -3.80 4.53
C VAL A 145 12.30 -4.88 5.32
N ALA A 146 12.76 -5.22 6.52
CA ALA A 146 12.06 -6.19 7.37
C ALA A 146 10.65 -5.71 7.75
N SER A 147 10.52 -4.43 8.12
CA SER A 147 9.21 -3.80 8.40
C SER A 147 8.30 -3.87 7.18
N PHE A 148 8.81 -3.51 6.01
CA PHE A 148 8.07 -3.57 4.75
C PHE A 148 7.51 -4.98 4.48
N LEU A 149 8.36 -6.00 4.64
CA LEU A 149 7.95 -7.38 4.41
C LEU A 149 6.97 -7.91 5.47
N CYS A 150 7.14 -7.56 6.75
CA CYS A 150 6.20 -7.93 7.81
C CYS A 150 4.78 -7.43 7.52
N VAL A 151 4.67 -6.19 7.05
CA VAL A 151 3.36 -5.61 6.76
C VAL A 151 2.73 -6.24 5.53
N LEU A 152 3.49 -6.45 4.45
CA LEU A 152 2.94 -7.13 3.28
C LEU A 152 2.53 -8.56 3.61
N SER A 153 3.29 -9.25 4.47
CA SER A 153 2.92 -10.56 5.01
C SER A 153 1.57 -10.53 5.74
N GLU A 154 1.33 -9.51 6.55
CA GLU A 154 0.07 -9.39 7.29
C GLU A 154 -1.11 -9.00 6.39
N ARG A 155 -0.86 -8.12 5.42
CA ARG A 155 -1.92 -7.55 4.57
C ARG A 155 -2.33 -8.45 3.42
N VAL A 156 -1.37 -9.07 2.75
CA VAL A 156 -1.57 -9.82 1.50
C VAL A 156 -0.79 -11.13 1.46
N GLY A 157 -0.22 -11.55 2.60
CA GLY A 157 0.43 -12.85 2.72
C GLY A 157 -0.59 -13.97 2.55
N THR A 158 -0.21 -14.98 1.77
CA THR A 158 -0.98 -16.22 1.62
C THR A 158 -0.25 -17.33 2.35
N GLU A 159 -0.95 -18.00 3.27
CA GLU A 159 -0.42 -19.18 3.95
C GLU A 159 -0.49 -20.39 3.03
N LEU A 160 0.66 -20.98 2.73
CA LEU A 160 0.78 -22.18 1.91
C LEU A 160 1.71 -23.17 2.60
N ASN A 161 1.23 -24.37 2.92
CA ASN A 161 2.02 -25.44 3.54
C ASN A 161 2.77 -24.99 4.83
N GLY A 162 2.18 -24.08 5.60
CA GLY A 162 2.75 -23.59 6.86
C GLY A 162 3.82 -22.50 6.71
N VAL A 163 3.99 -21.95 5.50
CA VAL A 163 4.83 -20.76 5.25
C VAL A 163 4.01 -19.64 4.61
N THR A 164 4.37 -18.41 4.92
CA THR A 164 3.70 -17.23 4.34
C THR A 164 4.38 -16.82 3.04
N GLN A 165 3.66 -16.83 1.94
CA GLN A 165 4.08 -16.33 0.64
C GLN A 165 3.57 -14.90 0.44
N VAL A 166 4.43 -14.02 -0.09
CA VAL A 166 4.08 -12.62 -0.37
C VAL A 166 4.47 -12.26 -1.79
N GLU A 167 3.50 -11.71 -2.53
CA GLU A 167 3.72 -11.16 -3.86
C GLU A 167 4.12 -9.68 -3.79
N LEU A 168 5.19 -9.35 -4.49
CA LEU A 168 5.83 -8.06 -4.63
C LEU A 168 5.81 -7.68 -6.12
N PRO A 169 4.68 -7.21 -6.66
CA PRO A 169 4.58 -6.86 -8.08
C PRO A 169 5.42 -5.62 -8.44
N MET A 170 5.83 -4.86 -7.43
CA MET A 170 6.72 -3.72 -7.57
C MET A 170 8.18 -4.16 -7.72
N CYS A 171 8.97 -3.38 -8.43
CA CYS A 171 10.39 -3.68 -8.62
C CYS A 171 11.27 -3.15 -7.46
N ARG A 172 12.56 -3.50 -7.47
CA ARG A 172 13.50 -3.07 -6.41
C ARG A 172 13.67 -1.56 -6.33
N SER A 173 13.58 -0.83 -7.45
CA SER A 173 13.62 0.63 -7.41
C SER A 173 12.35 1.21 -6.80
N ASP A 174 11.18 0.63 -7.04
CA ASP A 174 9.95 1.09 -6.37
C ASP A 174 10.01 0.90 -4.85
N ILE A 175 10.54 -0.24 -4.40
CA ILE A 175 10.77 -0.50 -2.97
C ILE A 175 11.81 0.49 -2.40
N ALA A 176 12.84 0.80 -3.18
CA ALA A 176 13.89 1.74 -2.78
C ALA A 176 13.34 3.16 -2.61
N ASP A 177 12.58 3.64 -3.61
CA ASP A 177 11.88 4.90 -3.56
C ASP A 177 10.99 4.94 -2.30
N PHE A 178 10.12 3.94 -2.13
CA PHE A 178 9.19 3.87 -0.99
C PHE A 178 9.91 3.88 0.37
N LEU A 179 11.08 3.23 0.52
CA LEU A 179 11.80 3.14 1.79
C LEU A 179 12.85 4.24 2.00
N GLY A 180 13.01 5.16 1.04
CA GLY A 180 14.08 6.16 1.06
C GLY A 180 15.46 5.49 1.11
N LEU A 181 15.65 4.46 0.30
CA LEU A 181 16.90 3.69 0.16
C LEU A 181 17.37 3.75 -1.30
N THR A 182 18.60 3.28 -1.55
CA THR A 182 19.02 3.02 -2.94
C THR A 182 18.56 1.62 -3.37
N THR A 183 18.35 1.42 -4.67
CA THR A 183 18.03 0.09 -5.25
C THR A 183 19.10 -0.95 -4.91
N GLU A 184 20.36 -0.53 -4.87
CA GLU A 184 21.48 -1.38 -4.46
C GLU A 184 21.34 -1.80 -2.98
N THR A 185 21.03 -0.85 -2.08
CA THR A 185 20.83 -1.14 -0.65
C THR A 185 19.71 -2.15 -0.47
N VAL A 186 18.55 -1.95 -1.11
CA VAL A 186 17.44 -2.92 -1.06
C VAL A 186 17.90 -4.30 -1.53
N SER A 187 18.60 -4.39 -2.67
CA SER A 187 19.07 -5.66 -3.22
C SER A 187 20.06 -6.39 -2.29
N ARG A 188 20.99 -5.64 -1.67
CA ARG A 188 21.91 -6.18 -0.66
C ARG A 188 21.16 -6.68 0.58
N THR A 189 20.16 -5.94 1.05
CA THR A 189 19.34 -6.32 2.20
C THR A 189 18.50 -7.58 1.94
N PHE A 190 17.87 -7.70 0.77
CA PHE A 190 17.17 -8.95 0.38
C PHE A 190 18.14 -10.13 0.30
N THR A 191 19.35 -9.91 -0.23
CA THR A 191 20.39 -10.95 -0.26
C THR A 191 20.81 -11.36 1.15
N GLN A 192 20.94 -10.42 2.07
CA GLN A 192 21.28 -10.70 3.48
C GLN A 192 20.18 -11.53 4.16
N LEU A 193 18.91 -11.12 4.03
CA LEU A 193 17.76 -11.86 4.58
C LEU A 193 17.64 -13.28 4.01
N ARG A 194 17.97 -13.45 2.72
CA ARG A 194 18.02 -14.77 2.07
C ARG A 194 19.16 -15.62 2.63
N LYS A 195 20.37 -15.06 2.72
CA LYS A 195 21.55 -15.78 3.25
C LYS A 195 21.37 -16.17 4.72
N SER A 196 20.66 -15.37 5.51
CA SER A 196 20.31 -15.72 6.89
C SER A 196 19.17 -16.74 6.98
N GLY A 197 18.52 -17.10 5.86
CA GLY A 197 17.39 -18.05 5.82
C GLY A 197 16.10 -17.50 6.42
N ILE A 198 15.97 -16.17 6.56
CA ILE A 198 14.73 -15.54 7.04
C ILE A 198 13.68 -15.52 5.94
N ILE A 199 14.12 -15.34 4.69
CA ILE A 199 13.27 -15.41 3.50
C ILE A 199 13.88 -16.35 2.46
N THR A 200 13.05 -16.85 1.56
CA THR A 200 13.48 -17.38 0.25
C THR A 200 12.84 -16.54 -0.85
N ILE A 201 13.53 -16.45 -1.99
CA ILE A 201 13.02 -15.78 -3.19
C ILE A 201 12.63 -16.89 -4.15
N ASP A 202 11.34 -17.05 -4.38
CA ASP A 202 10.81 -18.07 -5.30
C ASP A 202 10.97 -17.61 -6.75
N ASN A 203 10.61 -16.35 -7.02
CA ASN A 203 10.84 -15.69 -8.30
C ASN A 203 11.00 -14.18 -8.10
N ILE A 204 11.09 -13.41 -9.19
CA ILE A 204 11.33 -11.96 -9.13
C ILE A 204 10.21 -11.17 -8.43
N TYR A 205 8.98 -11.71 -8.39
CA TYR A 205 7.81 -11.11 -7.76
C TYR A 205 7.36 -11.84 -6.49
N THR A 206 7.90 -13.02 -6.17
CA THR A 206 7.42 -13.82 -5.03
C THR A 206 8.52 -14.10 -4.02
N ILE A 207 8.23 -13.79 -2.76
CA ILE A 207 9.06 -14.17 -1.62
C ILE A 207 8.28 -15.10 -0.69
N ILE A 208 9.01 -15.91 0.06
CA ILE A 208 8.45 -16.78 1.10
C ILE A 208 9.15 -16.44 2.41
N ILE A 209 8.38 -16.19 3.45
CA ILE A 209 8.88 -15.86 4.78
C ILE A 209 9.05 -17.16 5.56
N GLN A 210 10.30 -17.59 5.69
CA GLN A 210 10.68 -18.84 6.35
C GLN A 210 10.68 -18.70 7.88
N ARG A 211 11.05 -17.52 8.38
CA ARG A 211 11.14 -17.25 9.83
C ARG A 211 10.43 -15.94 10.19
N PRO A 212 9.09 -15.94 10.28
CA PRO A 212 8.31 -14.73 10.56
C PRO A 212 8.71 -14.02 11.85
N ARG A 213 9.04 -14.78 12.91
CA ARG A 213 9.51 -14.21 14.18
C ARG A 213 10.85 -13.48 14.05
N ALA A 214 11.81 -14.06 13.34
CA ALA A 214 13.11 -13.43 13.13
C ALA A 214 13.00 -12.17 12.27
N LEU A 215 12.12 -12.18 11.26
CA LEU A 215 11.81 -11.00 10.45
C LEU A 215 11.19 -9.89 11.32
N LEU A 216 10.27 -10.23 12.21
CA LEU A 216 9.66 -9.28 13.13
C LEU A 216 10.67 -8.67 14.09
N CYS A 217 11.55 -9.46 14.72
CA CYS A 217 12.62 -8.93 15.59
C CYS A 217 13.52 -7.94 14.84
N LEU A 218 13.92 -8.28 13.60
CA LEU A 218 14.70 -7.36 12.76
C LEU A 218 13.93 -6.08 12.46
N SER A 219 12.62 -6.14 12.26
CA SER A 219 11.80 -4.94 12.02
C SER A 219 11.74 -4.01 13.24
N GLN A 220 11.90 -4.55 14.45
CA GLN A 220 11.84 -3.81 15.72
C GLN A 220 13.21 -3.27 16.17
N GLY A 221 14.30 -3.66 15.50
CA GLY A 221 15.66 -3.29 15.88
C GLY A 221 16.26 -4.18 16.98
N ASP A 222 15.56 -5.25 17.36
CA ASP A 222 16.02 -6.22 18.35
C ASP A 222 17.09 -7.11 17.71
N ARG A 223 18.36 -6.87 18.07
CA ARG A 223 19.46 -7.77 17.73
C ARG A 223 19.40 -8.97 18.67
N GLN A 224 19.16 -10.16 18.11
CA GLN A 224 19.48 -11.42 18.79
C GLN A 224 21.00 -11.60 18.90
#